data_AF-A0A6P2FRW6-F1
#
_entry.id   AF-A0A6P2FRW6-F1
#
_cell.length_a   1.000
_cell.length_b   1.000
_cell.length_c   1.000
_cell.angle_alpha   90.00
_cell.angle_beta   90.00
_cell.angle_gamma   90.00
#
_symmetry.space_group_name_H-M   'P 1'
#
loop_
_entity.id
_entity.type
_entity.pdbx_description
1 polymer ?
#
loop_
_entity_poly.entity_id
_entity_poly.type
_entity_poly.pdbx_seq_one_letter_code
_entity_poly.pdbx_strand_id
1 'polypeptide(L)'
;MPLSQFVQNTRLEQVNNAYLAEVLRMLMTTTVEWGDASAKLSGPEYKWSAATLISHATIQKRVGEVPVLLYDFDPDLRQKMLRPEFYAKVALDVGPKMSTHAAHVLYELGQRYFNDGKGFQSQALPWRQWVVPLTGNADRQVEGLEYKTFMRDVLKPALRDVNDPNVPQIPFTIAIHEQRLGRRVEFIRFIVQPKRQGRSAKLGTKDGLEMPTEDLTLIARAIHLGISQHEAEGIYEKYGPRMGAGLEAMERRKLSEPIANPANYLRKVIVAQPPSREDVLDVEVKAIGKPLQTADTTTKNNLAVLRKRHEESLLNDAEALLNESTAQMRRAEYECFERDVLEDLKTPLQRAWREFRRKDVSSEAKLPMFLRDTFLRWYIRDKGWKALDSDDLLHWGAQRGLVEFRTA
;
A
#
# COMPACT_ATOMS: atom_id res chain seq x y z
N MET A 1 30.36 -14.19 -8.51
CA MET A 1 29.10 -14.59 -9.18
C MET A 1 29.45 -15.36 -10.46
N PRO A 2 28.81 -16.51 -10.77
CA PRO A 2 28.97 -17.16 -12.07
C PRO A 2 28.56 -16.23 -13.21
N LEU A 3 29.37 -16.14 -14.27
CA LEU A 3 29.10 -15.19 -15.35
C LEU A 3 27.80 -15.53 -16.09
N SER A 4 27.46 -16.81 -16.23
CA SER A 4 26.19 -17.25 -16.81
C SER A 4 24.97 -16.68 -16.08
N GLN A 5 25.01 -16.65 -14.76
CA GLN A 5 23.95 -16.08 -13.93
C GLN A 5 23.88 -14.55 -14.08
N PHE A 6 25.04 -13.88 -14.17
CA PHE A 6 25.10 -12.45 -14.43
C PHE A 6 24.45 -12.08 -15.77
N VAL A 7 24.76 -12.83 -16.84
CA VAL A 7 24.17 -12.60 -18.17
C VAL A 7 22.66 -12.83 -18.19
N GLN A 8 22.19 -13.91 -17.56
CA GLN A 8 20.76 -14.19 -17.45
C GLN A 8 19.99 -13.06 -16.74
N ASN A 9 20.58 -12.50 -15.69
CA ASN A 9 19.95 -11.45 -14.90
C ASN A 9 20.00 -10.07 -15.58
N THR A 10 20.96 -9.82 -16.47
CA THR A 10 21.22 -8.48 -17.03
C THR A 10 20.74 -8.31 -18.49
N ARG A 11 20.36 -9.40 -19.19
CA ARG A 11 19.88 -9.40 -20.59
C ARG A 11 20.78 -8.61 -21.56
N LEU A 12 22.07 -8.51 -21.28
CA LEU A 12 23.03 -7.89 -22.19
C LEU A 12 23.06 -8.69 -23.51
N GLU A 13 22.70 -8.04 -24.62
CA GLU A 13 22.56 -8.69 -25.95
C GLU A 13 23.92 -9.12 -26.54
N GLN A 14 25.01 -8.44 -26.16
CA GLN A 14 26.38 -8.80 -26.53
C GLN A 14 27.24 -8.98 -25.29
N VAL A 15 27.29 -10.20 -24.76
CA VAL A 15 28.22 -10.53 -23.67
C VAL A 15 29.46 -11.17 -24.23
N ASN A 16 30.44 -10.34 -24.59
CA ASN A 16 31.83 -10.78 -24.70
C ASN A 16 32.64 -10.22 -23.51
N ASN A 17 33.77 -10.85 -23.21
CA ASN A 17 34.61 -10.43 -22.09
C ASN A 17 35.16 -9.01 -22.27
N ALA A 18 35.28 -8.51 -23.51
CA ALA A 18 35.78 -7.17 -23.81
C ALA A 18 34.76 -6.09 -23.39
N TYR A 19 33.49 -6.27 -23.76
CA TYR A 19 32.37 -5.42 -23.38
C TYR A 19 32.17 -5.43 -21.86
N LEU A 20 32.24 -6.61 -21.23
CA LEU A 20 32.18 -6.69 -19.77
C LEU A 20 33.34 -5.92 -19.11
N ALA A 21 34.56 -6.05 -19.63
CA ALA A 21 35.69 -5.29 -19.10
C ALA A 21 35.50 -3.78 -19.28
N GLU A 22 34.90 -3.33 -20.37
CA GLU A 22 34.55 -1.92 -20.58
C GLU A 22 33.49 -1.43 -19.59
N VAL A 23 32.41 -2.20 -19.40
CA VAL A 23 31.38 -1.90 -18.39
C VAL A 23 31.99 -1.84 -16.98
N LEU A 24 32.84 -2.80 -16.62
CA LEU A 24 33.52 -2.80 -15.33
C LEU A 24 34.42 -1.58 -15.15
N ARG A 25 35.13 -1.14 -16.21
CA ARG A 25 35.90 0.11 -16.16
C ARG A 25 35.00 1.32 -15.95
N MET A 26 33.86 1.40 -16.65
CA MET A 26 32.90 2.49 -16.43
C MET A 26 32.40 2.52 -14.98
N LEU A 27 32.10 1.35 -14.40
CA LEU A 27 31.71 1.24 -13.00
C LEU A 27 32.85 1.66 -12.05
N MET A 28 34.11 1.30 -12.35
CA MET A 28 35.27 1.74 -11.58
C MET A 28 35.52 3.25 -11.69
N THR A 29 35.17 3.89 -12.80
CA THR A 29 35.26 5.35 -12.96
C THR A 29 34.06 6.12 -12.41
N THR A 30 33.00 5.40 -12.02
CA THR A 30 31.79 6.04 -11.47
C THR A 30 32.04 6.40 -10.02
N THR A 31 32.14 7.70 -9.73
CA THR A 31 32.28 8.21 -8.36
C THR A 31 30.91 8.32 -7.69
N VAL A 32 30.80 7.75 -6.50
CA VAL A 32 29.65 7.87 -5.60
C VAL A 32 30.03 8.81 -4.48
N GLU A 33 29.25 9.86 -4.27
CA GLU A 33 29.46 10.84 -3.20
C GLU A 33 28.34 10.78 -2.17
N TRP A 34 28.67 10.99 -0.90
CA TRP A 34 27.70 11.08 0.19
C TRP A 34 28.19 11.99 1.33
N GLY A 35 27.26 12.37 2.20
CA GLY A 35 27.49 13.32 3.27
C GLY A 35 27.07 14.72 2.89
N ASP A 36 27.75 15.72 3.42
CA ASP A 36 27.46 17.12 3.11
C ASP A 36 27.78 17.43 1.65
N ALA A 37 26.91 18.22 1.01
CA ALA A 37 27.12 18.61 -0.38
C ALA A 37 28.46 19.35 -0.51
N SER A 38 29.27 18.98 -1.51
CA SER A 38 30.60 19.58 -1.75
C SER A 38 30.54 21.12 -1.82
N ALA A 39 29.49 21.66 -2.43
CA ALA A 39 29.23 23.10 -2.53
C ALA A 39 28.79 23.77 -1.21
N LYS A 40 28.51 23.00 -0.15
CA LYS A 40 28.00 23.46 1.15
C LYS A 40 28.91 23.10 2.33
N LEU A 41 30.18 22.76 2.07
CA LEU A 41 31.18 22.50 3.10
C LEU A 41 31.51 23.81 3.84
N SER A 42 30.74 24.10 4.88
CA SER A 42 30.84 25.32 5.67
C SER A 42 30.29 25.08 7.07
N GLY A 43 30.94 25.66 8.09
CA GLY A 43 30.62 25.44 9.51
C GLY A 43 31.71 24.68 10.25
N PRO A 44 31.57 24.49 11.58
CA PRO A 44 32.60 23.88 12.43
C PRO A 44 32.76 22.37 12.23
N GLU A 45 31.72 21.68 11.77
CA GLU A 45 31.76 20.25 11.42
C GLU A 45 31.09 20.03 10.08
N TYR A 46 31.77 19.29 9.19
CA TYR A 46 31.23 18.81 7.93
C TYR A 46 31.89 17.47 7.58
N LYS A 47 31.18 16.61 6.85
CA LYS A 47 31.71 15.35 6.36
C LYS A 47 31.23 15.10 4.93
N TRP A 48 32.14 15.23 3.98
CA TRP A 48 31.96 14.74 2.61
C TRP A 48 32.84 13.50 2.41
N SER A 49 32.33 12.55 1.65
CA SER A 49 33.03 11.30 1.34
C SER A 49 32.68 10.87 -0.07
N ALA A 50 33.64 10.28 -0.75
CA ALA A 50 33.47 9.75 -2.09
C ALA A 50 34.22 8.43 -2.23
N ALA A 51 33.67 7.50 -3.00
CA ALA A 51 34.34 6.27 -3.41
C ALA A 51 33.94 5.91 -4.84
N THR A 52 34.72 5.06 -5.50
CA THR A 52 34.30 4.46 -6.76
C THR A 52 33.18 3.44 -6.50
N LEU A 53 32.26 3.29 -7.44
CA LEU A 53 31.11 2.39 -7.29
C LEU A 53 31.54 0.94 -7.08
N ILE A 54 32.59 0.50 -7.79
CA ILE A 54 33.33 -0.72 -7.47
C ILE A 54 34.81 -0.38 -7.34
N SER A 55 35.47 -0.93 -6.33
CA SER A 55 36.90 -0.67 -6.06
C SER A 55 37.80 -1.62 -6.85
N HIS A 56 37.28 -2.81 -7.18
CA HIS A 56 38.02 -3.85 -7.89
C HIS A 56 37.07 -4.78 -8.64
N ALA A 57 37.52 -5.32 -9.77
CA ALA A 57 36.79 -6.33 -10.53
C ALA A 57 37.73 -7.27 -11.28
N THR A 58 37.40 -8.57 -11.28
CA THR A 58 38.16 -9.64 -11.94
C THR A 58 37.22 -10.59 -12.67
N ILE A 59 37.53 -10.87 -13.94
CA ILE A 59 36.92 -11.95 -14.71
C ILE A 59 37.91 -13.12 -14.74
N GLN A 60 37.55 -14.24 -14.13
CA GLN A 60 38.42 -15.42 -14.04
C GLN A 60 37.74 -16.65 -14.67
N LYS A 61 38.49 -17.44 -15.43
CA LYS A 61 38.06 -18.77 -15.90
C LYS A 61 39.19 -19.76 -15.64
N ARG A 62 38.95 -20.76 -14.79
CA ARG A 62 39.88 -21.88 -14.58
C ARG A 62 39.55 -23.03 -15.54
N VAL A 63 40.52 -23.90 -15.79
CA VAL A 63 40.34 -25.07 -16.65
C VAL A 63 39.26 -25.97 -16.05
N GLY A 64 38.23 -26.31 -16.83
CA GLY A 64 37.10 -27.12 -16.38
C GLY A 64 36.03 -26.37 -15.58
N GLU A 65 36.20 -25.07 -15.29
CA GLU A 65 35.23 -24.26 -14.55
C GLU A 65 34.49 -23.27 -15.45
N VAL A 66 33.30 -22.86 -15.00
CA VAL A 66 32.57 -21.74 -15.61
C VAL A 66 33.27 -20.42 -15.28
N PRO A 67 33.29 -19.44 -16.20
CA PRO A 67 33.83 -18.12 -15.91
C PRO A 67 33.08 -17.47 -14.74
N VAL A 68 33.83 -16.84 -13.84
CA VAL A 68 33.31 -16.14 -12.67
C VAL A 68 33.70 -14.67 -12.72
N LEU A 69 32.76 -13.81 -12.32
CA LEU A 69 32.97 -12.40 -12.08
C LEU A 69 33.11 -12.18 -10.56
N LEU A 70 34.22 -11.59 -10.16
CA LEU A 70 34.52 -11.14 -8.81
C LEU A 70 34.56 -9.62 -8.82
N TYR A 71 34.02 -8.97 -7.81
CA TYR A 71 34.06 -7.53 -7.66
C TYR A 71 34.01 -7.16 -6.18
N ASP A 72 34.63 -6.04 -5.83
CA ASP A 72 34.67 -5.52 -4.48
C ASP A 72 34.09 -4.10 -4.42
N PHE A 73 33.46 -3.79 -3.30
CA PHE A 73 33.04 -2.44 -2.95
C PHE A 73 34.04 -1.83 -1.98
N ASP A 74 34.14 -0.50 -1.99
CA ASP A 74 34.80 0.21 -0.90
C ASP A 74 34.17 -0.18 0.46
N PRO A 75 34.95 -0.37 1.54
CA PRO A 75 34.43 -0.79 2.84
C PRO A 75 33.32 0.11 3.40
N ASP A 76 33.42 1.42 3.22
CA ASP A 76 32.42 2.38 3.72
C ASP A 76 31.14 2.30 2.88
N LEU A 77 31.29 2.16 1.56
CA LEU A 77 30.16 1.96 0.65
C LEU A 77 29.46 0.62 0.93
N ARG A 78 30.24 -0.45 1.14
CA ARG A 78 29.74 -1.79 1.49
C ARG A 78 28.90 -1.75 2.76
N GLN A 79 29.37 -1.06 3.81
CA GLN A 79 28.61 -0.96 5.06
C GLN A 79 27.26 -0.28 4.84
N LYS A 80 27.20 0.73 3.97
CA LYS A 80 25.94 1.43 3.62
C LYS A 80 25.02 0.54 2.78
N MET A 81 25.55 -0.19 1.81
CA MET A 81 24.76 -1.12 0.98
C MET A 81 24.20 -2.30 1.77
N LEU A 82 24.81 -2.68 2.89
CA LEU A 82 24.31 -3.72 3.78
C LEU A 82 23.19 -3.23 4.72
N ARG A 83 22.97 -1.91 4.86
CA ARG A 83 21.97 -1.32 5.75
C ARG A 83 20.69 -0.91 5.00
N PRO A 84 19.55 -1.59 5.21
CA PRO A 84 18.29 -1.34 4.50
C PRO A 84 17.74 0.08 4.63
N GLU A 85 18.17 0.84 5.64
CA GLU A 85 17.68 2.19 5.88
C GLU A 85 18.07 3.20 4.79
N PHE A 86 19.12 2.92 4.01
CA PHE A 86 19.73 3.89 3.09
C PHE A 86 19.47 3.61 1.60
N TYR A 87 18.84 2.49 1.26
CA TYR A 87 18.59 2.12 -0.14
C TYR A 87 17.12 1.74 -0.37
N ALA A 88 16.61 2.06 -1.56
CA ALA A 88 15.33 1.58 -2.00
C ALA A 88 15.47 0.12 -2.47
N LYS A 89 14.56 -0.77 -2.05
CA LYS A 89 14.48 -2.13 -2.59
C LYS A 89 13.90 -2.04 -4.01
N VAL A 90 14.77 -2.13 -5.01
CA VAL A 90 14.41 -2.16 -6.42
C VAL A 90 14.36 -3.62 -6.86
N ALA A 91 13.20 -4.07 -7.35
CA ALA A 91 13.06 -5.42 -7.85
C ALA A 91 13.69 -5.51 -9.25
N LEU A 92 14.74 -6.32 -9.40
CA LEU A 92 15.53 -6.40 -10.63
C LEU A 92 14.73 -6.93 -11.83
N ASP A 93 13.65 -7.67 -11.58
CA ASP A 93 12.73 -8.20 -12.59
C ASP A 93 11.78 -7.13 -13.17
N VAL A 94 11.66 -5.97 -12.52
CA VAL A 94 10.86 -4.84 -13.00
C VAL A 94 11.62 -4.01 -14.04
N GLY A 95 12.94 -3.86 -13.89
CA GLY A 95 13.80 -3.09 -14.79
C GLY A 95 13.57 -3.42 -16.28
N PRO A 96 13.62 -4.70 -16.69
CA PRO A 96 13.38 -5.09 -18.09
C PRO A 96 12.01 -4.72 -18.67
N LYS A 97 11.03 -4.36 -17.84
CA LYS A 97 9.67 -3.97 -18.26
C LYS A 97 9.54 -2.46 -18.49
N MET A 98 10.59 -1.70 -18.18
CA MET A 98 10.67 -0.26 -18.37
C MET A 98 11.37 0.04 -19.70
N SER A 99 10.69 0.68 -20.64
CA SER A 99 11.26 0.96 -21.98
C SER A 99 12.10 2.24 -22.04
N THR A 100 12.06 3.07 -20.98
CA THR A 100 12.75 4.37 -20.95
C THR A 100 13.54 4.57 -19.65
N HIS A 101 14.62 5.35 -19.71
CA HIS A 101 15.37 5.75 -18.51
C HIS A 101 14.49 6.50 -17.51
N ALA A 102 13.64 7.40 -18.01
CA ALA A 102 12.67 8.12 -17.20
C ALA A 102 11.73 7.18 -16.42
N ALA A 103 11.30 6.06 -17.02
CA ALA A 103 10.48 5.06 -16.33
C ALA A 103 11.21 4.41 -15.15
N HIS A 104 12.50 4.09 -15.32
CA HIS A 104 13.34 3.56 -14.24
C HIS A 104 13.46 4.56 -13.10
N VAL A 105 13.75 5.83 -13.39
CA VAL A 105 13.88 6.88 -12.39
C VAL A 105 12.56 7.11 -11.64
N LEU A 106 11.42 7.09 -12.33
CA LEU A 106 10.12 7.21 -11.69
C LEU A 106 9.79 5.98 -10.84
N TYR A 107 10.13 4.77 -11.28
CA TYR A 107 9.98 3.55 -10.49
C TYR A 107 10.82 3.61 -9.20
N GLU A 108 12.09 4.01 -9.30
CA GLU A 108 12.98 4.20 -8.15
C GLU A 108 12.45 5.27 -7.18
N LEU A 109 11.98 6.39 -7.72
CA LEU A 109 11.34 7.45 -6.93
C LEU A 109 10.11 6.89 -6.19
N GLY A 110 9.27 6.12 -6.89
CA GLY A 110 8.12 5.45 -6.29
C GLY A 110 8.52 4.50 -5.17
N GLN A 111 9.50 3.63 -5.39
CA GLN A 111 9.98 2.68 -4.37
C GLN A 111 10.60 3.37 -3.16
N ARG A 112 11.35 4.46 -3.38
CA ARG A 112 11.98 5.21 -2.29
C ARG A 112 10.94 5.81 -1.33
N TYR A 113 9.80 6.23 -1.86
CA TYR A 113 8.82 6.99 -1.09
C TYR A 113 7.48 6.27 -0.88
N PHE A 114 7.32 5.05 -1.40
CA PHE A 114 6.20 4.19 -1.09
C PHE A 114 6.35 3.66 0.34
N ASN A 115 5.63 4.29 1.27
CA ASN A 115 5.72 3.98 2.70
C ASN A 115 4.43 3.27 3.15
N ASP A 116 4.44 1.93 3.15
CA ASP A 116 3.43 1.04 3.73
C ASP A 116 1.97 1.53 3.60
N GLY A 117 1.56 1.89 2.38
CA GLY A 117 0.17 2.26 2.07
C GLY A 117 -0.19 3.74 2.23
N LYS A 118 0.72 4.60 2.70
CA LYS A 118 0.52 6.05 2.69
C LYS A 118 0.99 6.62 1.36
N GLY A 119 0.10 7.32 0.67
CA GLY A 119 0.46 8.03 -0.55
C GLY A 119 1.55 9.07 -0.28
N PHE A 120 2.49 9.20 -1.21
CA PHE A 120 3.57 10.18 -1.15
C PHE A 120 3.35 11.26 -2.21
N GLN A 121 3.80 12.47 -1.91
CA GLN A 121 3.88 13.53 -2.90
C GLN A 121 5.26 14.16 -2.85
N SER A 122 5.95 14.21 -4.00
CA SER A 122 7.21 14.94 -4.11
C SER A 122 7.00 16.42 -3.81
N GLN A 123 8.10 17.11 -3.50
CA GLN A 123 8.11 18.57 -3.55
C GLN A 123 7.75 19.04 -4.96
N ALA A 124 7.06 20.19 -5.03
CA ALA A 124 6.80 20.85 -6.30
C ALA A 124 8.07 21.59 -6.72
N LEU A 125 8.69 21.12 -7.81
CA LEU A 125 9.89 21.72 -8.36
C LEU A 125 9.62 22.26 -9.76
N PRO A 126 10.35 23.29 -10.21
CA PRO A 126 10.30 23.73 -11.59
C PRO A 126 10.49 22.55 -12.53
N TRP A 127 9.63 22.38 -13.53
CA TRP A 127 9.65 21.17 -14.38
C TRP A 127 11.01 20.97 -15.08
N ARG A 128 11.73 22.06 -15.35
CA ARG A 128 13.08 22.05 -15.93
C ARG A 128 14.12 21.34 -15.06
N GLN A 129 13.96 21.38 -13.74
CA GLN A 129 14.85 20.68 -12.81
C GLN A 129 14.68 19.15 -12.88
N TRP A 130 13.56 18.66 -13.42
CA TRP A 130 13.32 17.24 -13.64
C TRP A 130 13.89 16.73 -14.97
N VAL A 131 14.35 17.60 -15.87
CA VAL A 131 14.86 17.19 -17.19
C VAL A 131 16.12 16.34 -17.04
N VAL A 132 17.13 16.82 -16.31
CA VAL A 132 18.38 16.09 -16.13
C VAL A 132 18.15 14.75 -15.40
N PRO A 133 17.46 14.71 -14.23
CA PRO A 133 17.19 13.46 -13.52
C PRO A 133 16.41 12.43 -14.36
N LEU A 134 15.43 12.86 -15.18
CA LEU A 134 14.60 11.93 -15.94
C LEU A 134 15.18 11.54 -17.30
N THR A 135 16.19 12.27 -17.79
CA THR A 135 16.80 11.97 -19.09
C THR A 135 18.21 11.40 -18.96
N GLY A 136 18.81 11.48 -17.78
CA GLY A 136 20.18 11.02 -17.50
C GLY A 136 21.25 11.82 -18.26
N ASN A 137 20.88 12.94 -18.89
CA ASN A 137 21.74 13.66 -19.81
C ASN A 137 21.96 15.08 -19.31
N ALA A 138 23.10 15.31 -18.64
CA ALA A 138 23.47 16.59 -18.06
C ALA A 138 23.65 17.69 -19.11
N ASP A 139 24.08 17.31 -20.32
CA ASP A 139 24.31 18.23 -21.45
C ASP A 139 23.04 18.56 -22.23
N ARG A 140 21.89 18.01 -21.85
CA ARG A 140 20.63 18.28 -22.55
C ARG A 140 20.29 19.76 -22.40
N GLN A 141 20.24 20.47 -23.53
CA GLN A 141 19.89 21.87 -23.55
C GLN A 141 18.45 22.07 -23.03
N VAL A 142 18.35 22.56 -21.79
CA VAL A 142 17.08 22.87 -21.11
C VAL A 142 16.52 24.20 -21.62
N GLU A 143 17.39 25.08 -22.10
CA GLU A 143 17.04 26.35 -22.74
C GLU A 143 16.32 26.10 -24.07
N GLY A 144 15.15 26.71 -24.24
CA GLY A 144 14.29 26.52 -25.42
C GLY A 144 13.42 25.25 -25.38
N LEU A 145 13.61 24.35 -24.42
CA LEU A 145 12.74 23.18 -24.28
C LEU A 145 11.34 23.61 -23.80
N GLU A 146 10.32 23.13 -24.50
CA GLU A 146 8.92 23.35 -24.12
C GLU A 146 8.40 22.21 -23.25
N TYR A 147 7.60 22.57 -22.23
CA TYR A 147 6.98 21.59 -21.34
C TYR A 147 6.13 20.55 -22.11
N LYS A 148 5.44 20.96 -23.18
CA LYS A 148 4.62 20.06 -24.00
C LYS A 148 5.46 18.94 -24.63
N THR A 149 6.65 19.27 -25.11
CA THR A 149 7.60 18.32 -25.70
C THR A 149 8.15 17.39 -24.63
N PHE A 150 8.57 17.94 -23.48
CA PHE A 150 9.03 17.14 -22.34
C PHE A 150 7.94 16.17 -21.84
N MET A 151 6.69 16.63 -21.74
CA MET A 151 5.56 15.82 -21.34
C MET A 151 5.27 14.69 -22.33
N ARG A 152 5.33 14.98 -23.64
CA ARG A 152 5.08 13.99 -24.71
C ARG A 152 6.18 12.93 -24.78
N ASP A 153 7.45 13.35 -24.76
CA ASP A 153 8.57 12.49 -25.13
C ASP A 153 9.23 11.79 -23.93
N VAL A 154 9.09 12.36 -22.73
CA VAL A 154 9.75 11.84 -21.53
C VAL A 154 8.73 11.37 -20.49
N LEU A 155 7.83 12.25 -20.06
CA LEU A 155 6.95 11.94 -18.93
C LEU A 155 5.86 10.93 -19.27
N LYS A 156 5.15 11.09 -20.40
CA LYS A 156 4.05 10.19 -20.78
C LYS A 156 4.51 8.75 -21.02
N PRO A 157 5.58 8.47 -21.78
CA PRO A 157 6.11 7.11 -21.92
C PRO A 157 6.51 6.52 -20.56
N ALA A 158 7.18 7.31 -19.72
CA ALA A 158 7.61 6.86 -18.40
C ALA A 158 6.45 6.50 -17.47
N LEU A 159 5.41 7.34 -17.42
CA LEU A 159 4.20 7.09 -16.64
C LEU A 159 3.44 5.88 -17.15
N ARG A 160 3.38 5.67 -18.48
CA ARG A 160 2.73 4.50 -19.07
C ARG A 160 3.39 3.22 -18.59
N ASP A 161 4.71 3.15 -18.64
CA ASP A 161 5.46 1.94 -18.27
C ASP A 161 5.38 1.66 -16.76
N VAL A 162 5.55 2.67 -15.91
CA VAL A 162 5.47 2.49 -14.44
C VAL A 162 4.05 2.14 -13.97
N ASN A 163 3.02 2.70 -14.62
CA ASN A 163 1.63 2.42 -14.30
C ASN A 163 1.07 1.22 -15.07
N ASP A 164 1.89 0.48 -15.82
CA ASP A 164 1.41 -0.65 -16.60
C ASP A 164 0.77 -1.70 -15.67
N PRO A 165 -0.52 -2.03 -15.87
CA PRO A 165 -1.20 -3.04 -15.07
C PRO A 165 -0.59 -4.44 -15.22
N ASN A 166 0.12 -4.71 -16.31
CA ASN A 166 0.80 -5.99 -16.56
C ASN A 166 2.10 -6.17 -15.76
N VAL A 167 2.45 -5.19 -14.91
CA VAL A 167 3.61 -5.25 -14.00
C VAL A 167 3.12 -5.29 -12.54
N PRO A 168 2.67 -6.46 -12.05
CA PRO A 168 2.08 -6.59 -10.72
C PRO A 168 3.09 -6.43 -9.58
N GLN A 169 4.40 -6.49 -9.89
CA GLN A 169 5.49 -6.25 -8.93
C GLN A 169 5.56 -4.81 -8.44
N ILE A 170 4.95 -3.85 -9.14
CA ILE A 170 4.93 -2.44 -8.75
C ILE A 170 3.67 -2.22 -7.90
N PRO A 171 3.77 -1.98 -6.57
CA PRO A 171 2.62 -1.91 -5.67
C PRO A 171 1.95 -0.53 -5.66
N PHE A 172 2.40 0.41 -6.50
CA PHE A 172 1.94 1.79 -6.55
C PHE A 172 1.69 2.28 -7.98
N THR A 173 0.95 3.37 -8.09
CA THR A 173 0.81 4.18 -9.30
C THR A 173 1.45 5.54 -9.06
N ILE A 174 1.92 6.16 -10.14
CA ILE A 174 2.49 7.51 -10.13
C ILE A 174 1.65 8.40 -11.03
N ALA A 175 1.25 9.55 -10.50
CA ALA A 175 0.59 10.62 -11.24
C ALA A 175 1.43 11.90 -11.18
N ILE A 176 1.23 12.79 -12.15
CA ILE A 176 1.83 14.12 -12.15
C ILE A 176 0.75 15.13 -11.80
N HIS A 177 1.07 16.03 -10.87
CA HIS A 177 0.27 17.21 -10.62
C HIS A 177 1.02 18.45 -11.11
N GLU A 178 0.39 19.14 -12.06
CA GLU A 178 0.91 20.33 -12.72
C GLU A 178 0.42 21.59 -12.00
N GLN A 179 1.36 22.43 -11.58
CA GLN A 179 1.05 23.76 -11.05
C GLN A 179 1.37 24.81 -12.10
N ARG A 180 0.34 25.59 -12.44
CA ARG A 180 0.41 26.64 -13.46
C ARG A 180 0.74 27.98 -12.84
N LEU A 181 1.59 28.73 -13.53
CA LEU A 181 1.80 30.16 -13.30
C LEU A 181 1.26 30.90 -14.53
N GLY A 182 0.09 31.50 -14.39
CA GLY A 182 -0.68 32.02 -15.53
C GLY A 182 -1.08 30.91 -16.50
N ARG A 183 -0.68 31.02 -17.78
CA ARG A 183 -1.02 30.04 -18.84
C ARG A 183 -0.01 28.90 -18.99
N ARG A 184 1.14 28.97 -18.30
CA ARG A 184 2.24 28.00 -18.45
C ARG A 184 2.33 27.11 -17.22
N VAL A 185 2.68 25.85 -17.42
CA VAL A 185 3.06 24.94 -16.34
C VAL A 185 4.48 25.31 -15.92
N GLU A 186 4.64 25.66 -14.64
CA GLU A 186 5.95 26.06 -14.12
C GLU A 186 6.51 24.99 -13.19
N PHE A 187 5.66 24.43 -12.32
CA PHE A 187 6.07 23.40 -11.37
C PHE A 187 5.33 22.10 -11.63
N ILE A 188 6.03 20.99 -11.40
CA ILE A 188 5.43 19.65 -11.36
C ILE A 188 5.80 18.96 -10.06
N ARG A 189 4.89 18.11 -9.62
CA ARG A 189 5.15 17.15 -8.54
C ARG A 189 4.63 15.77 -8.90
N PHE A 190 5.31 14.75 -8.42
CA PHE A 190 4.90 13.36 -8.56
C PHE A 190 4.10 12.94 -7.33
N ILE A 191 2.98 12.28 -7.57
CA ILE A 191 2.09 11.74 -6.56
C ILE A 191 2.15 10.22 -6.68
N VAL A 192 2.64 9.55 -5.66
CA VAL A 192 2.73 8.08 -5.59
C VAL A 192 1.58 7.60 -4.71
N GLN A 193 0.75 6.70 -5.24
CA GLN A 193 -0.39 6.14 -4.50
C GLN A 193 -0.34 4.61 -4.57
N PRO A 194 -0.72 3.90 -3.51
CA PRO A 194 -0.87 2.45 -3.59
C PRO A 194 -1.77 2.06 -4.75
N LYS A 195 -1.38 1.06 -5.55
CA LYS A 195 -2.29 0.43 -6.50
C LYS A 195 -3.41 -0.15 -5.65
N ARG A 196 -4.61 0.41 -5.78
CA ARG A 196 -5.80 -0.30 -5.34
C ARG A 196 -5.81 -1.57 -6.16
N GLN A 197 -5.54 -2.71 -5.53
CA GLN A 197 -5.64 -4.01 -6.18
C GLN A 197 -7.13 -4.25 -6.48
N GLY A 198 -7.66 -3.59 -7.50
CA GLY A 198 -8.84 -4.06 -8.19
C GLY A 198 -8.41 -5.34 -8.88
N ARG A 199 -8.92 -6.48 -8.42
CA ARG A 199 -8.78 -7.79 -9.10
C ARG A 199 -9.50 -7.82 -10.46
N SER A 200 -9.76 -6.67 -11.07
CA SER A 200 -10.31 -6.51 -12.42
C SER A 200 -9.35 -7.02 -13.51
N ALA A 201 -8.11 -7.39 -13.18
CA ALA A 201 -7.16 -8.07 -14.07
C ALA A 201 -7.19 -9.61 -13.98
N LYS A 202 -8.28 -10.22 -13.49
CA LYS A 202 -8.56 -11.66 -13.62
C LYS A 202 -9.86 -11.97 -14.36
N LEU A 203 -10.31 -11.08 -15.24
CA LEU A 203 -11.38 -11.37 -16.21
C LEU A 203 -10.82 -11.23 -17.63
N GLY A 204 -9.98 -12.19 -18.00
CA GLY A 204 -9.28 -12.21 -19.28
C GLY A 204 -8.20 -13.28 -19.28
N THR A 205 -8.63 -14.52 -19.51
CA THR A 205 -7.84 -15.75 -19.69
C THR A 205 -6.35 -15.58 -20.06
N LYS A 206 -5.48 -16.09 -19.18
CA LYS A 206 -4.51 -17.18 -19.43
C LYS A 206 -3.62 -17.33 -18.20
N ASP A 207 -4.11 -18.11 -17.23
CA ASP A 207 -3.37 -19.13 -16.47
C ASP A 207 -4.16 -19.52 -15.22
N GLY A 208 -4.29 -20.84 -15.05
CA GLY A 208 -5.28 -21.55 -14.25
C GLY A 208 -5.55 -21.01 -12.84
N LEU A 209 -6.83 -20.75 -12.59
CA LEU A 209 -7.60 -21.28 -11.47
C LEU A 209 -9.07 -21.06 -11.87
N GLU A 210 -9.74 -22.15 -12.23
CA GLU A 210 -11.19 -22.16 -12.48
C GLU A 210 -11.89 -21.60 -11.24
N MET A 211 -12.57 -20.46 -11.37
CA MET A 211 -13.60 -20.11 -10.39
C MET A 211 -14.72 -21.14 -10.56
N PRO A 212 -15.25 -21.72 -9.48
CA PRO A 212 -16.41 -22.59 -9.57
C PRO A 212 -17.51 -21.89 -10.36
N THR A 213 -18.13 -22.57 -11.32
CA THR A 213 -19.17 -22.01 -12.21
C THR A 213 -20.29 -21.34 -11.40
N GLU A 214 -20.54 -21.84 -10.18
CA GLU A 214 -21.52 -21.36 -9.22
C GLU A 214 -21.27 -19.90 -8.77
N ASP A 215 -20.01 -19.49 -8.59
CA ASP A 215 -19.63 -18.14 -8.14
C ASP A 215 -19.95 -17.07 -9.20
N LEU A 216 -19.73 -17.42 -10.48
CA LEU A 216 -20.09 -16.57 -11.61
C LEU A 216 -21.61 -16.45 -11.77
N THR A 217 -22.36 -17.50 -11.42
CA THR A 217 -23.83 -17.44 -11.48
C THR A 217 -24.43 -16.50 -10.43
N LEU A 218 -23.82 -16.40 -9.24
CA LEU A 218 -24.29 -15.51 -8.18
C LEU A 218 -24.08 -14.04 -8.52
N ILE A 219 -22.92 -13.70 -9.09
CA ILE A 219 -22.63 -12.33 -9.56
C ILE A 219 -23.54 -11.97 -10.73
N ALA A 220 -23.75 -12.88 -11.70
CA ALA A 220 -24.67 -12.66 -12.81
C ALA A 220 -26.13 -12.46 -12.36
N ARG A 221 -26.60 -13.23 -11.37
CA ARG A 221 -27.93 -13.07 -10.77
C ARG A 221 -28.09 -11.71 -10.09
N ALA A 222 -27.07 -11.25 -9.35
CA ALA A 222 -27.07 -9.93 -8.73
C ALA A 222 -27.17 -8.78 -9.74
N ILE A 223 -26.48 -8.91 -10.88
CA ILE A 223 -26.53 -7.94 -11.98
C ILE A 223 -27.93 -7.90 -12.60
N HIS A 224 -28.57 -9.05 -12.84
CA HIS A 224 -29.96 -9.11 -13.31
C HIS A 224 -30.97 -8.51 -12.32
N LEU A 225 -30.63 -8.46 -11.04
CA LEU A 225 -31.45 -7.81 -10.01
C LEU A 225 -31.19 -6.30 -9.87
N GLY A 226 -30.33 -5.73 -10.72
CA GLY A 226 -30.07 -4.29 -10.78
C GLY A 226 -28.94 -3.82 -9.86
N ILE A 227 -28.10 -4.73 -9.37
CA ILE A 227 -26.86 -4.39 -8.66
C ILE A 227 -25.75 -4.19 -9.68
N SER A 228 -24.96 -3.12 -9.56
CA SER A 228 -23.83 -2.93 -10.46
C SER A 228 -22.81 -4.06 -10.29
N GLN A 229 -22.11 -4.46 -11.36
CA GLN A 229 -21.11 -5.52 -11.30
C GLN A 229 -20.09 -5.30 -10.18
N HIS A 230 -19.61 -4.06 -10.03
CA HIS A 230 -18.68 -3.67 -8.97
C HIS A 230 -19.24 -3.88 -7.56
N GLU A 231 -20.52 -3.57 -7.32
CA GLU A 231 -21.15 -3.79 -6.03
C GLU A 231 -21.45 -5.27 -5.76
N ALA A 232 -21.81 -6.03 -6.79
CA ALA A 232 -22.05 -7.47 -6.69
C ALA A 232 -20.76 -8.22 -6.32
N GLU A 233 -19.65 -7.89 -6.99
CA GLU A 233 -18.31 -8.42 -6.68
C GLU A 233 -17.89 -8.08 -5.25
N GLY A 234 -18.09 -6.84 -4.81
CA GLY A 234 -17.76 -6.43 -3.44
C GLY A 234 -18.63 -7.08 -2.36
N ILE A 235 -19.88 -7.43 -2.68
CA ILE A 235 -20.75 -8.20 -1.78
C ILE A 235 -20.30 -9.66 -1.74
N TYR A 236 -19.96 -10.26 -2.89
CA TYR A 236 -19.45 -11.63 -2.94
C TYR A 236 -18.11 -11.78 -2.22
N GLU A 237 -17.19 -10.83 -2.36
CA GLU A 237 -15.90 -10.84 -1.67
C GLU A 237 -16.06 -10.81 -0.14
N LYS A 238 -17.07 -10.07 0.35
CA LYS A 238 -17.31 -9.91 1.78
C LYS A 238 -18.11 -11.06 2.41
N TYR A 239 -19.01 -11.68 1.65
CA TYR A 239 -19.98 -12.64 2.21
C TYR A 239 -19.93 -14.03 1.56
N GLY A 240 -19.18 -14.21 0.48
CA GLY A 240 -18.99 -15.48 -0.22
C GLY A 240 -20.31 -16.13 -0.69
N PRO A 241 -20.42 -17.46 -0.61
CA PRO A 241 -21.59 -18.23 -1.02
C PRO A 241 -22.91 -17.80 -0.37
N ARG A 242 -22.87 -17.15 0.81
CA ARG A 242 -24.06 -16.61 1.51
C ARG A 242 -24.81 -15.56 0.69
N MET A 243 -24.17 -15.01 -0.34
CA MET A 243 -24.83 -14.16 -1.33
C MET A 243 -26.00 -14.87 -2.01
N GLY A 244 -25.95 -16.19 -2.23
CA GLY A 244 -27.03 -16.96 -2.84
C GLY A 244 -28.34 -16.91 -2.07
N ALA A 245 -28.30 -17.19 -0.77
CA ALA A 245 -29.48 -17.13 0.11
C ALA A 245 -30.04 -15.68 0.23
N GLY A 246 -29.17 -14.68 0.15
CA GLY A 246 -29.56 -13.27 0.10
C GLY A 246 -30.26 -12.87 -1.21
N LEU A 247 -29.79 -13.40 -2.34
CA LEU A 247 -30.37 -13.16 -3.67
C LEU A 247 -31.75 -13.82 -3.78
N GLU A 248 -31.95 -15.03 -3.25
CA GLU A 248 -33.27 -15.67 -3.23
C GLU A 248 -34.32 -14.88 -2.44
N ALA A 249 -33.93 -14.35 -1.29
CA ALA A 249 -34.81 -13.50 -0.49
C ALA A 249 -35.12 -12.16 -1.19
N MET A 250 -34.17 -11.63 -1.98
CA MET A 250 -34.41 -10.46 -2.82
C MET A 250 -35.36 -10.74 -3.98
N GLU A 251 -35.19 -11.88 -4.67
CA GLU A 251 -36.08 -12.32 -5.74
C GLU A 251 -37.53 -12.47 -5.22
N ARG A 252 -37.72 -13.08 -4.05
CA ARG A 252 -39.04 -13.21 -3.39
C ARG A 252 -39.68 -11.87 -3.04
N ARG A 253 -38.88 -10.89 -2.63
CA ARG A 253 -39.40 -9.55 -2.29
C ARG A 253 -39.69 -8.70 -3.53
N LYS A 254 -38.91 -8.83 -4.60
CA LYS A 254 -39.14 -8.09 -5.86
C LYS A 254 -40.48 -8.45 -6.52
N LEU A 255 -41.01 -9.64 -6.22
CA LEU A 255 -42.37 -10.08 -6.60
C LEU A 255 -43.49 -9.38 -5.83
N SER A 256 -43.21 -8.79 -4.66
CA SER A 256 -44.20 -8.23 -3.73
C SER A 256 -44.08 -6.72 -3.52
N GLU A 257 -42.86 -6.15 -3.53
CA GLU A 257 -42.62 -4.72 -3.35
C GLU A 257 -41.39 -4.23 -4.16
N PRO A 258 -41.41 -3.00 -4.72
CA PRO A 258 -40.25 -2.42 -5.39
C PRO A 258 -39.09 -2.12 -4.43
N ILE A 259 -37.88 -2.53 -4.79
CA ILE A 259 -36.66 -2.30 -3.99
C ILE A 259 -35.92 -1.07 -4.55
N ALA A 260 -35.88 0.01 -3.77
CA ALA A 260 -35.24 1.28 -4.19
C ALA A 260 -33.71 1.22 -4.27
N ASN A 261 -33.06 0.39 -3.44
CA ASN A 261 -31.61 0.19 -3.48
C ASN A 261 -31.28 -1.31 -3.31
N PRO A 262 -31.12 -2.06 -4.41
CA PRO A 262 -30.87 -3.49 -4.40
C PRO A 262 -29.61 -3.88 -3.61
N ALA A 263 -28.49 -3.18 -3.78
CA ALA A 263 -27.22 -3.52 -3.13
C ALA A 263 -27.27 -3.41 -1.60
N ASN A 264 -27.91 -2.35 -1.08
CA ASN A 264 -28.08 -2.17 0.37
C ASN A 264 -29.07 -3.18 0.96
N TYR A 265 -30.11 -3.55 0.21
CA TYR A 265 -31.04 -4.58 0.63
C TYR A 265 -30.34 -5.94 0.75
N LEU A 266 -29.54 -6.33 -0.25
CA LEU A 266 -28.78 -7.58 -0.25
C LEU A 266 -27.88 -7.70 0.98
N ARG A 267 -27.09 -6.64 1.28
CA ARG A 267 -26.22 -6.60 2.47
C ARG A 267 -27.00 -6.80 3.77
N LYS A 268 -28.15 -6.13 3.91
CA LYS A 268 -29.01 -6.25 5.11
C LYS A 268 -29.55 -7.66 5.28
N VAL A 269 -29.99 -8.31 4.20
CA VAL A 269 -30.53 -9.67 4.25
C VAL A 269 -29.46 -10.69 4.61
N ILE A 270 -28.27 -10.59 4.00
CA ILE A 270 -27.16 -11.51 4.27
C ILE A 270 -26.70 -11.39 5.73
N VAL A 271 -26.63 -10.16 6.27
CA VAL A 271 -26.25 -9.91 7.66
C VAL A 271 -27.32 -10.39 8.65
N ALA A 272 -28.60 -10.37 8.27
CA ALA A 272 -29.71 -10.84 9.10
C ALA A 272 -29.84 -12.37 9.15
N GLN A 273 -29.20 -13.12 8.23
CA GLN A 273 -29.18 -14.58 8.25
C GLN A 273 -27.99 -15.08 9.10
N PRO A 274 -28.21 -15.91 10.14
CA PRO A 274 -27.10 -16.54 10.87
C PRO A 274 -26.37 -17.56 9.97
N PRO A 275 -25.04 -17.73 10.10
CA PRO A 275 -24.28 -18.68 9.30
C PRO A 275 -24.72 -20.12 9.59
N SER A 276 -24.89 -20.94 8.55
CA SER A 276 -25.29 -22.35 8.68
C SER A 276 -24.07 -23.22 9.02
N ARG A 277 -24.29 -24.38 9.65
CA ARG A 277 -23.21 -25.34 10.02
C ARG A 277 -22.41 -25.85 8.83
N GLU A 278 -22.99 -25.86 7.63
CA GLU A 278 -22.33 -26.23 6.37
C GLU A 278 -21.36 -25.13 5.87
N ASP A 279 -21.64 -23.85 6.14
CA ASP A 279 -20.79 -22.71 5.75
C ASP A 279 -19.44 -22.67 6.50
N VAL A 280 -19.36 -23.31 7.67
CA VAL A 280 -18.15 -23.39 8.51
C VAL A 280 -17.20 -24.48 8.00
N LEU A 281 -17.74 -25.56 7.42
CA LEU A 281 -16.98 -26.74 7.00
C LEU A 281 -16.26 -26.52 5.66
N ASP A 282 -16.85 -25.77 4.71
CA ASP A 282 -16.22 -25.50 3.41
C ASP A 282 -15.02 -24.54 3.49
N VAL A 283 -14.96 -23.70 4.53
CA VAL A 283 -13.81 -22.82 4.80
C VAL A 283 -12.67 -23.59 5.46
N GLU A 284 -12.96 -24.56 6.34
CA GLU A 284 -11.97 -25.40 7.00
C GLU A 284 -11.28 -26.40 6.06
N VAL A 285 -11.98 -27.00 5.09
CA VAL A 285 -11.43 -28.07 4.24
C VAL A 285 -10.36 -27.59 3.24
N LYS A 286 -10.38 -26.31 2.82
CA LYS A 286 -9.35 -25.75 1.92
C LYS A 286 -8.05 -25.34 2.62
N ALA A 287 -8.04 -25.28 3.96
CA ALA A 287 -6.91 -24.73 4.72
C ALA A 287 -6.03 -25.78 5.44
N ILE A 288 -6.42 -27.06 5.47
CA ILE A 288 -5.72 -28.04 6.31
C ILE A 288 -4.67 -28.82 5.51
N GLY A 289 -3.43 -28.34 5.63
CA GLY A 289 -2.20 -29.03 5.25
C GLY A 289 -1.18 -29.11 6.40
N LYS A 290 -1.56 -29.82 7.49
CA LYS A 290 -0.76 -30.37 8.61
C LYS A 290 -0.18 -29.41 9.70
N PRO A 291 -0.01 -29.94 10.95
CA PRO A 291 -0.19 -29.19 12.19
C PRO A 291 1.10 -28.58 12.78
N LEU A 292 0.89 -27.50 13.56
CA LEU A 292 1.90 -26.78 14.34
C LEU A 292 2.12 -27.44 15.71
N GLN A 293 3.36 -27.57 16.16
CA GLN A 293 3.70 -27.87 17.56
C GLN A 293 4.54 -26.75 18.21
N THR A 294 4.16 -26.49 19.47
CA THR A 294 4.84 -25.83 20.59
C THR A 294 5.07 -24.31 20.55
N ALA A 295 4.57 -23.68 21.62
CA ALA A 295 4.47 -22.25 21.85
C ALA A 295 5.67 -21.72 22.66
N ASP A 296 6.26 -20.61 22.22
CA ASP A 296 7.26 -19.85 22.96
C ASP A 296 6.89 -18.36 23.11
N THR A 297 7.40 -17.78 24.19
CA THR A 297 7.19 -16.44 24.79
C THR A 297 7.14 -15.23 23.84
N THR A 298 7.70 -15.32 22.63
CA THR A 298 7.61 -14.27 21.59
C THR A 298 6.17 -14.01 21.14
N THR A 299 5.31 -15.03 21.12
CA THR A 299 3.89 -14.90 20.72
C THR A 299 3.07 -14.11 21.73
N LYS A 300 3.36 -14.25 23.04
CA LYS A 300 2.64 -13.53 24.11
C LYS A 300 2.92 -12.02 24.09
N ASN A 301 4.16 -11.61 23.79
CA ASN A 301 4.50 -10.19 23.65
C ASN A 301 3.88 -9.56 22.39
N ASN A 302 3.78 -10.32 21.30
CA ASN A 302 3.08 -9.86 20.09
C ASN A 302 1.56 -9.71 20.32
N LEU A 303 0.93 -10.62 21.05
CA LEU A 303 -0.52 -10.55 21.35
C LEU A 303 -0.91 -9.30 22.15
N ALA A 304 -0.10 -8.87 23.12
CA ALA A 304 -0.39 -7.64 23.87
C ALA A 304 -0.34 -6.39 22.98
N VAL A 305 0.63 -6.32 22.08
CA VAL A 305 0.77 -5.22 21.11
C VAL A 305 -0.39 -5.23 20.11
N LEU A 306 -0.79 -6.42 19.64
CA LEU A 306 -1.94 -6.59 18.74
C LEU A 306 -3.26 -6.18 19.40
N ARG A 307 -3.48 -6.56 20.67
CA ARG A 307 -4.66 -6.12 21.44
C ARG A 307 -4.75 -4.61 21.53
N LYS A 308 -3.65 -3.94 21.87
CA LYS A 308 -3.61 -2.48 21.95
C LYS A 308 -3.90 -1.82 20.60
N ARG A 309 -3.31 -2.33 19.51
CA ARG A 309 -3.56 -1.82 18.15
C ARG A 309 -4.99 -2.08 17.68
N HIS A 310 -5.55 -3.23 18.02
CA HIS A 310 -6.93 -3.56 17.72
C HIS A 310 -7.89 -2.62 18.47
N GLU A 311 -7.63 -2.37 19.74
CA GLU A 311 -8.38 -1.40 20.54
C GLU A 311 -8.31 0.02 19.94
N GLU A 312 -7.13 0.46 19.52
CA GLU A 312 -6.97 1.74 18.80
C GLU A 312 -7.74 1.77 17.47
N SER A 313 -7.79 0.65 16.73
CA SER A 313 -8.60 0.53 15.51
C SER A 313 -10.09 0.67 15.80
N LEU A 314 -10.61 -0.02 16.83
CA LEU A 314 -12.02 0.06 17.22
C LEU A 314 -12.41 1.50 17.60
N LEU A 315 -11.54 2.23 18.30
CA LEU A 315 -11.78 3.64 18.64
C LEU A 315 -11.85 4.51 17.38
N ASN A 316 -10.97 4.29 16.42
CA ASN A 316 -10.99 5.05 15.17
C ASN A 316 -12.23 4.74 14.30
N ASP A 317 -12.63 3.46 14.25
CA ASP A 317 -13.83 3.03 13.54
C ASP A 317 -15.11 3.63 14.18
N ALA A 318 -15.17 3.65 15.51
CA ALA A 318 -16.26 4.29 16.26
C ALA A 318 -16.33 5.81 16.01
N GLU A 319 -15.17 6.49 16.00
CA GLU A 319 -15.09 7.91 15.71
C GLU A 319 -15.50 8.24 14.27
N ALA A 320 -15.11 7.40 13.30
CA ALA A 320 -15.52 7.55 11.91
C ALA A 320 -17.06 7.46 11.79
N LEU A 321 -17.70 6.50 12.44
CA LEU A 321 -19.16 6.38 12.44
C LEU A 321 -19.86 7.58 13.08
N LEU A 322 -19.31 8.12 14.17
CA LEU A 322 -19.85 9.33 14.79
C LEU A 322 -19.72 10.55 13.88
N ASN A 323 -18.60 10.69 13.18
CA ASN A 323 -18.38 11.78 12.22
C ASN A 323 -19.31 11.68 11.00
N GLU A 324 -19.59 10.46 10.53
CA GLU A 324 -20.52 10.19 9.42
C GLU A 324 -21.99 10.35 9.82
N SER A 325 -22.32 10.21 11.11
CA SER A 325 -23.70 10.36 11.60
C SER A 325 -24.22 11.79 11.48
N THR A 326 -25.53 11.98 11.47
CA THR A 326 -26.12 13.33 11.45
C THR A 326 -25.92 14.03 12.80
N ALA A 327 -25.98 15.36 12.82
CA ALA A 327 -25.87 16.14 14.06
C ALA A 327 -26.95 15.75 15.10
N GLN A 328 -28.13 15.31 14.66
CA GLN A 328 -29.20 14.82 15.53
C GLN A 328 -28.85 13.47 16.16
N MET A 329 -28.30 12.54 15.36
CA MET A 329 -27.86 11.22 15.85
C MET A 329 -26.70 11.36 16.85
N ARG A 330 -25.68 12.20 16.56
CA ARG A 330 -24.60 12.48 17.52
C ARG A 330 -25.12 12.99 18.86
N ARG A 331 -26.11 13.90 18.83
CA ARG A 331 -26.72 14.45 20.04
C ARG A 331 -27.42 13.38 20.87
N ALA A 332 -28.16 12.48 20.22
CA ALA A 332 -28.81 11.36 20.91
C ALA A 332 -27.79 10.43 21.58
N GLU A 333 -26.65 10.15 20.93
CA GLU A 333 -25.57 9.34 21.51
C GLU A 333 -24.90 10.04 22.70
N TYR A 334 -24.71 11.36 22.64
CA TYR A 334 -24.22 12.15 23.78
C TYR A 334 -25.20 12.12 24.96
N GLU A 335 -26.51 12.22 24.70
CA GLU A 335 -27.54 12.14 25.73
C GLU A 335 -27.60 10.76 26.40
N CYS A 336 -27.43 9.68 25.62
CA CYS A 336 -27.29 8.34 26.17
C CYS A 336 -26.06 8.20 27.07
N PHE A 337 -24.91 8.75 26.66
CA PHE A 337 -23.71 8.76 27.51
C PHE A 337 -23.89 9.57 28.80
N GLU A 338 -24.59 10.71 28.71
CA GLU A 338 -24.92 11.55 29.86
C GLU A 338 -25.78 10.80 30.87
N ARG A 339 -26.76 10.02 30.40
CA ARG A 339 -27.62 9.20 31.24
C ARG A 339 -26.89 8.00 31.84
N ASP A 340 -26.03 7.34 31.06
CA ASP A 340 -25.54 6.00 31.42
C ASP A 340 -24.20 6.00 32.16
N VAL A 341 -23.38 7.07 32.02
CA VAL A 341 -21.99 7.06 32.53
C VAL A 341 -21.55 8.37 33.19
N LEU A 342 -22.14 9.53 32.84
CA LEU A 342 -21.60 10.82 33.28
C LEU A 342 -21.52 10.94 34.80
N GLU A 343 -22.52 10.46 35.56
CA GLU A 343 -22.53 10.55 37.02
C GLU A 343 -21.47 9.66 37.69
N ASP A 344 -21.06 8.57 37.05
CA ASP A 344 -20.06 7.62 37.53
C ASP A 344 -18.61 8.05 37.23
N LEU A 345 -18.41 9.05 36.37
CA LEU A 345 -17.09 9.55 36.02
C LEU A 345 -16.46 10.42 37.11
N LYS A 346 -15.13 10.49 37.12
CA LYS A 346 -14.40 11.41 38.01
C LYS A 346 -14.81 12.86 37.76
N THR A 347 -14.90 13.66 38.83
CA THR A 347 -15.32 15.08 38.79
C THR A 347 -14.64 15.94 37.72
N PRO A 348 -13.33 15.80 37.42
CA PRO A 348 -12.70 16.54 36.33
C PRO A 348 -13.27 16.23 34.94
N LEU A 349 -13.60 14.96 34.67
CA LEU A 349 -14.18 14.53 33.39
C LEU A 349 -15.64 15.02 33.27
N GLN A 350 -16.39 14.98 34.37
CA GLN A 350 -17.75 15.53 34.41
C GLN A 350 -17.79 17.03 34.08
N ARG A 351 -16.88 17.81 34.69
CA ARG A 351 -16.76 19.26 34.42
C ARG A 351 -16.39 19.52 32.97
N ALA A 352 -15.38 18.82 32.46
CA ALA A 352 -14.95 18.99 31.07
C ALA A 352 -16.04 18.58 30.06
N TRP A 353 -16.82 17.53 30.35
CA TRP A 353 -17.96 17.13 29.52
C TRP A 353 -19.05 18.21 29.50
N ARG A 354 -19.43 18.75 30.66
CA ARG A 354 -20.42 19.84 30.76
C ARG A 354 -19.94 21.12 30.07
N GLU A 355 -18.65 21.44 30.15
CA GLU A 355 -18.05 22.56 29.41
C GLU A 355 -18.06 22.34 27.90
N PHE A 356 -17.75 21.12 27.44
CA PHE A 356 -17.85 20.76 26.02
C PHE A 356 -19.29 20.92 25.53
N ARG A 357 -20.28 20.39 26.25
CA ARG A 357 -21.70 20.48 25.90
C ARG A 357 -22.26 21.91 25.91
N ARG A 358 -21.69 22.79 26.74
CA ARG A 358 -21.99 24.24 26.68
C ARG A 358 -21.44 24.92 25.43
N LYS A 359 -20.31 24.46 24.90
CA LYS A 359 -19.63 25.03 23.71
C LYS A 359 -20.07 24.37 22.40
N ASP A 360 -20.67 23.18 22.45
CA ASP A 360 -21.19 22.39 21.32
C ASP A 360 -22.47 23.00 20.71
N VAL A 361 -22.43 24.30 20.42
CA VAL A 361 -23.49 25.04 19.73
C VAL A 361 -23.38 24.85 18.20
N SER A 362 -22.19 24.47 17.71
CA SER A 362 -21.93 24.18 16.29
C SER A 362 -21.65 22.69 16.09
N SER A 363 -22.37 22.05 15.16
CA SER A 363 -22.40 20.60 14.90
C SER A 363 -21.07 19.95 14.47
N GLU A 364 -19.97 20.70 14.50
CA GLU A 364 -18.63 20.33 14.03
C GLU A 364 -17.56 20.34 15.15
N ALA A 365 -17.94 20.61 16.41
CA ALA A 365 -16.99 20.62 17.52
C ALA A 365 -16.45 19.20 17.79
N LYS A 366 -15.13 19.01 17.61
CA LYS A 366 -14.46 17.74 17.91
C LYS A 366 -14.33 17.54 19.42
N LEU A 367 -14.55 16.29 19.87
CA LEU A 367 -14.33 15.90 21.26
C LEU A 367 -12.85 16.10 21.66
N PRO A 368 -12.57 16.73 22.82
CA PRO A 368 -11.22 16.79 23.36
C PRO A 368 -10.62 15.40 23.54
N MET A 369 -9.33 15.23 23.27
CA MET A 369 -8.63 13.93 23.26
C MET A 369 -8.86 13.09 24.53
N PHE A 370 -8.93 13.73 25.70
CA PHE A 370 -9.12 13.06 26.98
C PHE A 370 -10.59 12.65 27.26
N LEU A 371 -11.58 13.28 26.61
CA LEU A 371 -12.99 12.85 26.65
C LEU A 371 -13.29 11.85 25.54
N ARG A 372 -12.62 11.98 24.40
CA ARG A 372 -12.74 11.11 23.23
C ARG A 372 -12.63 9.65 23.61
N ASP A 373 -11.54 9.26 24.28
CA ASP A 373 -11.31 7.84 24.60
C ASP A 373 -12.38 7.29 25.57
N THR A 374 -12.77 8.07 26.58
CA THR A 374 -13.81 7.68 27.54
C THR A 374 -15.17 7.49 26.88
N PHE A 375 -15.56 8.43 26.01
CA PHE A 375 -16.83 8.37 25.28
C PHE A 375 -16.85 7.22 24.27
N LEU A 376 -15.80 7.07 23.46
CA LEU A 376 -15.73 6.03 22.43
C LEU A 376 -15.70 4.62 23.03
N ARG A 377 -15.02 4.42 24.17
CA ARG A 377 -15.06 3.13 24.89
C ARG A 377 -16.47 2.77 25.36
N TRP A 378 -17.21 3.75 25.89
CA TRP A 378 -18.62 3.54 26.23
C TRP A 378 -19.45 3.25 24.97
N TYR A 379 -19.24 4.00 23.88
CA TYR A 379 -19.98 3.83 22.63
C TYR A 379 -19.77 2.45 22.01
N ILE A 380 -18.52 1.97 21.97
CA ILE A 380 -18.16 0.60 21.55
C ILE A 380 -18.92 -0.43 22.38
N ARG A 381 -18.98 -0.24 23.71
CA ARG A 381 -19.71 -1.13 24.62
C ARG A 381 -21.22 -1.09 24.40
N ASP A 382 -21.79 0.10 24.24
CA ASP A 382 -23.23 0.30 23.98
C ASP A 382 -23.66 -0.36 22.67
N LYS A 383 -22.85 -0.23 21.61
CA LYS A 383 -23.09 -0.89 20.31
C LYS A 383 -22.75 -2.38 20.29
N GLY A 384 -22.30 -2.94 21.42
CA GLY A 384 -22.00 -4.36 21.56
C GLY A 384 -20.77 -4.84 20.78
N TRP A 385 -19.84 -3.93 20.47
CA TRP A 385 -18.62 -4.27 19.76
C TRP A 385 -17.69 -5.05 20.69
N LYS A 386 -17.36 -6.29 20.31
CA LYS A 386 -16.51 -7.16 21.11
C LYS A 386 -15.06 -7.07 20.65
N ALA A 387 -14.15 -7.15 21.61
CA ALA A 387 -12.74 -7.41 21.30
C ALA A 387 -12.61 -8.80 20.67
N LEU A 388 -11.75 -8.91 19.66
CA LEU A 388 -11.44 -10.18 19.01
C LEU A 388 -10.77 -11.15 19.99
N ASP A 389 -11.01 -12.44 19.79
CA ASP A 389 -10.31 -13.48 20.54
C ASP A 389 -8.83 -13.56 20.14
N SER A 390 -8.05 -14.43 20.79
CA SER A 390 -6.59 -14.44 20.57
C SER A 390 -6.21 -14.95 19.17
N ASP A 391 -7.01 -15.83 18.57
CA ASP A 391 -6.74 -16.40 17.25
C ASP A 391 -7.19 -15.43 16.15
N ASP A 392 -8.36 -14.82 16.32
CA ASP A 392 -8.87 -13.74 15.50
C ASP A 392 -7.95 -12.51 15.52
N LEU A 393 -7.32 -12.19 16.66
CA LEU A 393 -6.35 -11.09 16.77
C LEU A 393 -5.08 -11.38 15.97
N LEU A 394 -4.63 -12.63 15.92
CA LEU A 394 -3.49 -13.04 15.10
C LEU A 394 -3.84 -12.96 13.62
N HIS A 395 -5.03 -13.41 13.23
CA HIS A 395 -5.52 -13.26 11.86
C HIS A 395 -5.70 -11.79 11.46
N TRP A 396 -6.29 -10.97 12.33
CA TRP A 396 -6.44 -9.53 12.15
C TRP A 396 -5.07 -8.83 12.01
N GLY A 397 -4.09 -9.27 12.81
CA GLY A 397 -2.70 -8.82 12.75
C GLY A 397 -2.02 -9.22 11.45
N ALA A 398 -2.18 -10.46 11.00
CA ALA A 398 -1.61 -10.97 9.76
C ALA A 398 -2.19 -10.27 8.52
N GLN A 399 -3.51 -10.04 8.48
CA GLN A 399 -4.15 -9.25 7.42
C GLN A 399 -3.60 -7.83 7.31
N ARG A 400 -3.07 -7.27 8.41
CA ARG A 400 -2.47 -5.94 8.49
C ARG A 400 -0.94 -5.94 8.46
N GLY A 401 -0.32 -7.08 8.16
CA GLY A 401 1.14 -7.23 8.12
C GLY A 401 1.84 -7.04 9.47
N LEU A 402 1.10 -7.14 10.58
CA LEU A 402 1.62 -6.99 11.94
C LEU A 402 2.16 -8.31 12.51
N VAL A 403 1.85 -9.43 11.87
CA VAL A 403 2.30 -10.78 12.21
C VAL A 403 2.72 -11.48 10.93
N GLU A 404 3.95 -11.96 10.88
CA GLU A 404 4.41 -12.86 9.81
C GLU A 404 4.33 -14.30 10.32
N PHE A 405 3.46 -15.10 9.72
CA PHE A 405 3.50 -16.55 9.92
C PHE A 405 4.72 -17.09 9.17
N ARG A 406 5.79 -17.45 9.89
CA ARG A 406 6.89 -18.20 9.29
C ARG A 406 6.39 -19.59 8.94
N THR A 407 6.21 -19.85 7.66
CA THR A 407 6.16 -21.21 7.13
C THR A 407 7.54 -21.82 7.28
N ALA A 408 7.64 -22.91 8.04
CA ALA A 408 8.84 -23.75 8.09
C ALA A 408 9.05 -24.47 6.76
#